data_AF-A0A656Z496-F1
#
_entry.id   AF-A0A656Z496-F1
#
_cell.length_a   1.000
_cell.length_b   1.000
_cell.length_c   1.000
_cell.angle_alpha   90.00
_cell.angle_beta   90.00
_cell.angle_gamma   90.00
#
_symmetry.space_group_name_H-M   'P 1'
#
loop_
_entity.id
_entity.type
_entity.pdbx_description
1 polymer ?
#
loop_
_entity_poly.entity_id
_entity_poly.type
_entity_poly.pdbx_seq_one_letter_code
_entity_poly.pdbx_strand_id
1 'polypeptide(L)'
;IVPSEFGRHEVDVVVQHLPDETVPELGIGGSCFRRGLVTISLDPEARGFEDHLTSGVFDRTLAHELHHAMRWRTCGYGISLGDALVSEGLADVFSEMVSGISAPPWTSALTENDLSLVLDRAEDEINSFDYDHAAWFFGTGDLPRWAGYSIGYRLVRLFTQENPDISANGLVDAPSALFLAAWTKLKNQRTRLPIQTS
;
A
#
# COMPACT_ATOMS: atom_id res chain seq x y z
N ILE A 1 12.45 10.31 -7.29
CA ILE A 1 11.48 9.44 -6.58
C ILE A 1 11.72 9.36 -5.07
N VAL A 2 12.98 9.33 -4.58
CA VAL A 2 13.29 9.64 -3.17
C VAL A 2 13.99 11.00 -3.11
N PRO A 3 13.41 12.02 -2.44
CA PRO A 3 14.08 13.30 -2.22
C PRO A 3 15.41 13.15 -1.49
N SER A 4 16.40 13.98 -1.83
CA SER A 4 17.79 13.82 -1.35
C SER A 4 17.92 13.93 0.17
N GLU A 5 17.03 14.66 0.84
CA GLU A 5 16.97 14.74 2.31
C GLU A 5 16.63 13.41 3.00
N PHE A 6 16.02 12.46 2.29
CA PHE A 6 15.66 11.13 2.81
C PHE A 6 16.71 10.05 2.48
N GLY A 7 17.66 10.33 1.59
CA GLY A 7 18.65 9.35 1.11
C GLY A 7 19.88 9.14 2.00
N ARG A 8 19.92 9.68 3.23
CA ARG A 8 21.12 9.67 4.10
C ARG A 8 20.85 9.24 5.54
N HIS A 9 19.90 8.33 5.75
CA HIS A 9 19.54 7.89 7.10
C HIS A 9 19.76 6.40 7.29
N GLU A 10 20.32 6.07 8.44
CA GLU A 10 20.49 4.69 8.88
C GLU A 10 19.11 4.08 9.16
N VAL A 11 18.88 2.90 8.58
CA VAL A 11 17.71 2.05 8.81
C VAL A 11 18.24 0.65 9.11
N ASP A 12 17.86 0.11 10.26
CA ASP A 12 18.10 -1.29 10.56
C ASP A 12 17.05 -2.14 9.84
N VAL A 13 17.50 -3.21 9.19
CA VAL A 13 16.62 -4.21 8.59
C VAL A 13 16.82 -5.52 9.34
N VAL A 14 15.78 -5.98 10.02
CA VAL A 14 15.77 -7.27 10.71
C VAL A 14 15.04 -8.27 9.84
N VAL A 15 15.76 -9.30 9.38
CA VAL A 15 15.17 -10.44 8.69
C VAL A 15 15.00 -11.57 9.69
N GLN A 16 13.78 -12.08 9.83
CA GLN A 16 13.43 -13.04 10.88
C GLN A 16 12.60 -14.21 10.34
N HIS A 17 12.80 -15.37 10.96
CA HIS A 17 11.92 -16.52 10.78
C HIS A 17 10.70 -16.37 11.71
N LEU A 18 9.60 -15.85 11.15
CA LEU A 18 8.37 -15.59 11.89
C LEU A 18 7.16 -15.85 10.99
N PRO A 19 6.80 -17.13 10.76
CA PRO A 19 5.78 -17.50 9.78
C PRO A 19 4.40 -16.86 10.00
N ASP A 20 4.01 -16.66 11.26
CA ASP A 20 2.72 -16.07 11.64
C ASP A 20 2.56 -14.60 11.19
N GLU A 21 3.66 -13.92 10.85
CA GLU A 21 3.69 -12.52 10.40
C GLU A 21 3.99 -12.42 8.89
N THR A 22 3.78 -13.49 8.14
CA THR A 22 3.92 -13.51 6.67
C THR A 22 2.59 -13.42 5.96
N VAL A 23 2.60 -12.98 4.69
CA VAL A 23 1.45 -13.20 3.81
C VAL A 23 1.42 -14.69 3.44
N PRO A 24 0.39 -15.47 3.81
CA PRO A 24 0.41 -16.93 3.63
C PRO A 24 0.62 -17.39 2.19
N GLU A 25 0.14 -16.60 1.23
CA GLU A 25 0.30 -16.88 -0.20
C GLU A 25 1.72 -16.66 -0.71
N LEU A 26 2.56 -15.94 0.03
CA LEU A 26 3.91 -15.54 -0.39
C LEU A 26 5.02 -16.14 0.47
N GLY A 27 4.75 -16.39 1.76
CA GLY A 27 5.77 -16.74 2.75
C GLY A 27 6.71 -15.59 3.12
N ILE A 28 6.35 -14.35 2.75
CA ILE A 28 7.11 -13.14 3.00
C ILE A 28 6.15 -12.07 3.51
N GLY A 29 6.52 -11.39 4.60
CA GLY A 29 5.78 -10.27 5.19
C GLY A 29 6.74 -9.15 5.61
N GLY A 30 6.21 -7.93 5.71
CA GLY A 30 6.97 -6.74 6.11
C GLY A 30 6.21 -5.98 7.19
N SER A 31 6.94 -5.29 8.06
CA SER A 31 6.34 -4.28 8.92
C SER A 31 7.30 -3.16 9.29
N CYS A 32 6.75 -1.96 9.46
CA CYS A 32 7.49 -0.78 9.86
C CYS A 32 6.62 0.18 10.69
N PHE A 33 6.77 0.12 12.02
CA PHE A 33 6.01 0.95 12.96
C PHE A 33 6.74 2.21 13.43
N ARG A 34 7.95 2.47 12.92
CA ARG A 34 8.74 3.64 13.31
C ARG A 34 9.80 3.97 12.27
N ARG A 35 10.33 5.19 12.35
CA ARG A 35 11.55 5.53 11.61
C ARG A 35 12.72 4.63 12.01
N GLY A 36 13.49 4.20 11.02
CA GLY A 36 14.79 3.56 11.20
C GLY A 36 14.79 2.08 11.59
N LEU A 37 13.64 1.41 11.58
CA LEU A 37 13.59 -0.05 11.70
C LEU A 37 12.54 -0.61 10.77
N VAL A 38 12.97 -1.53 9.92
CA VAL A 38 12.14 -2.39 9.09
C VAL A 38 12.32 -3.83 9.57
N THR A 39 11.23 -4.58 9.67
CA THR A 39 11.29 -6.02 9.85
C THR A 39 10.75 -6.73 8.61
N ILE A 40 11.42 -7.80 8.20
CA ILE A 40 10.97 -8.70 7.14
C ILE A 40 10.84 -10.10 7.75
N SER A 41 9.63 -10.63 7.75
CA SER A 41 9.31 -11.96 8.24
C SER A 41 9.30 -12.95 7.08
N LEU A 42 9.90 -14.11 7.29
CA LEU A 42 10.00 -15.18 6.30
C LEU A 42 9.41 -16.48 6.84
N ASP A 43 8.74 -17.22 5.96
CA ASP A 43 8.31 -18.60 6.12
C ASP A 43 8.90 -19.45 4.98
N PRO A 44 10.09 -20.05 5.18
CA PRO A 44 10.70 -20.92 4.18
C PRO A 44 9.89 -22.16 3.85
N GLU A 45 8.94 -22.56 4.70
CA GLU A 45 8.08 -23.74 4.48
C GLU A 45 6.82 -23.38 3.66
N ALA A 46 6.57 -22.10 3.41
CA ALA A 46 5.46 -21.66 2.59
C ALA A 46 5.58 -22.19 1.15
N ARG A 47 4.45 -22.61 0.59
CA ARG A 47 4.41 -23.14 -0.78
C ARG A 47 4.86 -22.07 -1.78
N GLY A 48 5.89 -22.38 -2.56
CA GLY A 48 6.43 -21.48 -3.59
C GLY A 48 7.36 -20.40 -3.04
N PHE A 49 7.81 -20.50 -1.78
CA PHE A 49 8.69 -19.51 -1.16
C PHE A 49 9.95 -19.20 -2.01
N GLU A 50 10.65 -20.22 -2.51
CA GLU A 50 11.85 -20.02 -3.35
C GLU A 50 11.53 -19.28 -4.66
N ASP A 51 10.40 -19.59 -5.29
CA ASP A 51 9.94 -18.91 -6.51
C ASP A 51 9.58 -17.46 -6.22
N HIS A 52 8.92 -17.19 -5.09
CA HIS A 52 8.59 -15.83 -4.66
C HIS A 52 9.85 -15.03 -4.32
N LEU A 53 10.82 -15.64 -3.65
CA LEU A 53 12.10 -15.02 -3.34
C LEU A 53 12.87 -14.66 -4.61
N THR A 54 12.99 -15.60 -5.55
CA THR A 54 13.71 -15.39 -6.83
C THR A 54 13.00 -14.45 -7.79
N SER A 55 11.67 -14.30 -7.69
CA SER A 55 10.90 -13.34 -8.48
C SER A 55 10.88 -11.92 -7.90
N GLY A 56 11.60 -11.66 -6.81
CA GLY A 56 11.77 -10.31 -6.26
C GLY A 56 10.69 -9.88 -5.26
N VAL A 57 9.90 -10.82 -4.70
CA VAL A 57 8.89 -10.50 -3.67
C VAL A 57 9.57 -9.89 -2.43
N PHE A 58 10.74 -10.40 -2.03
CA PHE A 58 11.52 -9.82 -0.93
C PHE A 58 11.90 -8.36 -1.22
N ASP A 59 12.43 -8.07 -2.41
CA ASP A 59 12.87 -6.72 -2.78
C ASP A 59 11.69 -5.74 -2.78
N ARG A 60 10.54 -6.18 -3.29
CA ARG A 60 9.29 -5.41 -3.26
C ARG A 60 8.81 -5.15 -1.83
N THR A 61 8.75 -6.18 -0.98
CA THR A 61 8.35 -6.01 0.42
C THR A 61 9.31 -5.10 1.17
N LEU A 62 10.62 -5.24 0.97
CA LEU A 62 11.61 -4.36 1.56
C LEU A 62 11.44 -2.90 1.10
N ALA A 63 11.21 -2.66 -0.19
CA ALA A 63 10.99 -1.31 -0.71
C ALA A 63 9.73 -0.66 -0.11
N HIS A 64 8.66 -1.45 0.08
CA HIS A 64 7.42 -1.01 0.74
C HIS A 64 7.70 -0.54 2.18
N GLU A 65 8.37 -1.37 2.98
CA GLU A 65 8.64 -1.02 4.37
C GLU A 65 9.65 0.11 4.52
N LEU A 66 10.63 0.21 3.61
CA LEU A 66 11.54 1.34 3.57
C LEU A 66 10.79 2.65 3.28
N HIS A 67 9.74 2.62 2.45
CA HIS A 67 8.87 3.78 2.25
C HIS A 67 8.21 4.22 3.57
N HIS A 68 7.62 3.28 4.31
CA HIS A 68 7.06 3.59 5.63
C HIS A 68 8.12 4.17 6.59
N ALA A 69 9.33 3.60 6.63
CA ALA A 69 10.40 4.08 7.49
C ALA A 69 10.78 5.54 7.18
N MET A 70 10.81 5.92 5.90
CA MET A 70 11.05 7.30 5.47
C MET A 70 9.86 8.21 5.82
N ARG A 71 8.62 7.79 5.54
CA ARG A 71 7.40 8.56 5.83
C ARG A 71 7.20 8.79 7.33
N TRP A 72 7.57 7.82 8.18
CA TRP A 72 7.60 7.99 9.65
C TRP A 72 8.53 9.11 10.13
N ARG A 73 9.48 9.57 9.32
CA ARG A 73 10.31 10.74 9.65
C ARG A 73 9.67 12.08 9.29
N THR A 74 8.59 12.08 8.53
CA THR A 74 7.98 13.28 7.97
C THR A 74 6.59 13.48 8.55
N CYS A 75 5.55 13.16 7.80
CA CYS A 75 4.15 13.29 8.18
C CYS A 75 3.60 12.04 8.90
N GLY A 76 4.37 10.96 8.97
CA GLY A 76 3.96 9.72 9.64
C GLY A 76 3.01 8.85 8.81
N TYR A 77 2.67 7.69 9.36
CA TYR A 77 1.66 6.80 8.77
C TYR A 77 0.26 7.46 8.75
N GLY A 78 0.01 8.34 9.72
CA GLY A 78 -1.25 9.03 9.95
C GLY A 78 -2.15 8.31 10.94
N ILE A 79 -3.33 8.90 11.19
CA ILE A 79 -4.21 8.50 12.30
C ILE A 79 -5.67 8.28 11.88
N SER A 80 -6.04 8.67 10.66
CA SER A 80 -7.35 8.42 10.09
C SER A 80 -7.33 7.26 9.08
N LEU A 81 -8.50 6.71 8.74
CA LEU A 81 -8.62 5.75 7.65
C LEU A 81 -8.00 6.31 6.35
N GLY A 82 -8.36 7.54 5.97
CA GLY A 82 -7.86 8.20 4.78
C GLY A 82 -6.34 8.33 4.76
N ASP A 83 -5.71 8.60 5.90
CA ASP A 83 -4.25 8.59 5.99
C ASP A 83 -3.65 7.22 5.75
N ALA A 84 -4.21 6.18 6.38
CA ALA A 84 -3.72 4.81 6.24
C ALA A 84 -3.85 4.32 4.79
N LEU A 85 -4.98 4.58 4.13
CA LEU A 85 -5.18 4.27 2.71
C LEU A 85 -4.08 4.91 1.85
N VAL A 86 -3.79 6.19 2.08
CA VAL A 86 -2.76 6.90 1.31
C VAL A 86 -1.36 6.40 1.64
N SER A 87 -1.06 6.14 2.92
CA SER A 87 0.25 5.65 3.36
C SER A 87 0.58 4.28 2.77
N GLU A 88 -0.36 3.34 2.75
CA GLU A 88 -0.18 2.05 2.08
C GLU A 88 -0.09 2.19 0.57
N GLY A 89 -0.98 2.98 -0.03
CA GLY A 89 -0.96 3.20 -1.48
C GLY A 89 0.35 3.82 -1.98
N LEU A 90 0.92 4.74 -1.23
CA LEU A 90 2.22 5.34 -1.52
C LEU A 90 3.35 4.31 -1.42
N ALA A 91 3.33 3.47 -0.40
CA ALA A 91 4.33 2.42 -0.21
C ALA A 91 4.28 1.38 -1.34
N ASP A 92 3.09 0.95 -1.76
CA ASP A 92 2.91 0.02 -2.89
C ASP A 92 3.40 0.63 -4.22
N VAL A 93 3.01 1.89 -4.50
CA VAL A 93 3.42 2.58 -5.74
C VAL A 93 4.92 2.82 -5.78
N PHE A 94 5.51 3.24 -4.65
CA PHE A 94 6.94 3.40 -4.51
C PHE A 94 7.68 2.07 -4.71
N SER A 95 7.18 1.01 -4.08
CA SER A 95 7.76 -0.33 -4.13
C SER A 95 7.84 -0.85 -5.56
N GLU A 96 6.75 -0.74 -6.33
CA GLU A 96 6.73 -1.10 -7.75
C GLU A 96 7.70 -0.25 -8.58
N MET A 97 7.77 1.06 -8.32
CA MET A 97 8.68 1.96 -9.06
C MET A 97 10.16 1.64 -8.84
N VAL A 98 10.54 1.26 -7.61
CA VAL A 98 11.94 0.96 -7.25
C VAL A 98 12.34 -0.45 -7.65
N SER A 99 11.48 -1.43 -7.38
CA SER A 99 11.78 -2.83 -7.64
C SER A 99 11.59 -3.23 -9.11
N GLY A 100 10.75 -2.51 -9.85
CA GLY A 100 10.32 -2.91 -11.19
C GLY A 100 9.44 -4.17 -11.19
N ILE A 101 9.09 -4.69 -10.01
CA ILE A 101 8.20 -5.84 -9.83
C ILE A 101 6.77 -5.33 -9.81
N SER A 102 5.87 -6.04 -10.49
CA SER A 102 4.46 -5.66 -10.56
C SER A 102 3.86 -5.51 -9.16
N ALA A 103 2.87 -4.62 -9.08
CA ALA A 103 2.08 -4.38 -7.89
C ALA A 103 1.67 -5.70 -7.20
N PRO A 104 1.65 -5.73 -5.86
CA PRO A 104 1.25 -6.92 -5.13
C PRO A 104 -0.17 -7.41 -5.47
N PRO A 105 -0.48 -8.71 -5.25
CA PRO A 105 -1.77 -9.29 -5.63
C PRO A 105 -2.98 -8.61 -4.95
N TRP A 106 -2.77 -7.99 -3.78
CA TRP A 106 -3.82 -7.26 -3.09
C TRP A 106 -4.31 -6.03 -3.84
N THR A 107 -3.50 -5.44 -4.72
CA THR A 107 -3.88 -4.24 -5.48
C THR A 107 -5.04 -4.48 -6.47
N SER A 108 -5.32 -5.75 -6.79
CA SER A 108 -6.40 -6.20 -7.67
C SER A 108 -7.33 -7.23 -7.00
N ALA A 109 -7.39 -7.28 -5.67
CA ALA A 109 -8.15 -8.30 -4.95
C ALA A 109 -9.68 -8.13 -5.00
N LEU A 110 -10.15 -6.90 -5.23
CA LEU A 110 -11.58 -6.58 -5.22
C LEU A 110 -12.21 -6.76 -6.60
N THR A 111 -13.39 -7.39 -6.64
CA THR A 111 -14.27 -7.29 -7.81
C THR A 111 -14.80 -5.87 -7.96
N GLU A 112 -15.31 -5.50 -9.14
CA GLU A 112 -15.89 -4.17 -9.36
C GLU A 112 -17.08 -3.88 -8.44
N ASN A 113 -17.88 -4.89 -8.11
CA ASN A 113 -19.00 -4.74 -7.18
C ASN A 113 -18.51 -4.52 -5.74
N ASP A 114 -17.52 -5.30 -5.30
CA ASP A 114 -16.92 -5.15 -3.97
C ASP A 114 -16.25 -3.78 -3.85
N LEU A 115 -15.51 -3.36 -4.88
CA LEU A 115 -14.85 -2.06 -4.93
C LEU A 115 -15.84 -0.90 -4.73
N SER A 116 -17.01 -0.94 -5.37
CA SER A 116 -18.03 0.09 -5.15
C SER A 116 -18.48 0.16 -3.69
N LEU A 117 -18.81 -1.00 -3.11
CA LEU A 117 -19.34 -1.06 -1.74
C LEU A 117 -18.29 -0.59 -0.73
N VAL A 118 -17.03 -0.99 -0.91
CA VAL A 118 -15.97 -0.56 -0.01
C VAL A 118 -15.59 0.90 -0.21
N LEU A 119 -15.71 1.47 -1.42
CA LEU A 119 -15.46 2.89 -1.64
C LEU A 119 -16.53 3.76 -0.96
N ASP A 120 -17.81 3.36 -1.04
CA ASP A 120 -18.88 4.08 -0.35
C ASP A 120 -18.69 4.03 1.17
N ARG A 121 -18.38 2.85 1.72
CA ARG A 121 -18.08 2.71 3.15
C ARG A 121 -16.81 3.47 3.58
N ALA A 122 -15.77 3.45 2.75
CA ALA A 122 -14.53 4.17 3.04
C ALA A 122 -14.77 5.69 3.05
N GLU A 123 -15.68 6.19 2.22
CA GLU A 123 -16.04 7.62 2.18
C GLU A 123 -16.70 8.06 3.50
N ASP A 124 -17.60 7.22 4.05
CA ASP A 124 -18.26 7.48 5.34
C ASP A 124 -17.25 7.49 6.51
N GLU A 125 -16.24 6.63 6.45
CA GLU A 125 -15.22 6.46 7.50
C GLU A 125 -13.91 7.24 7.22
N ILE A 126 -13.81 8.01 6.13
CA ILE A 126 -12.52 8.49 5.60
C ILE A 126 -11.74 9.37 6.60
N ASN A 127 -12.46 10.12 7.43
CA ASN A 127 -11.91 10.99 8.47
C ASN A 127 -12.00 10.37 9.88
N SER A 128 -12.40 9.09 9.99
CA SER A 128 -12.52 8.40 11.27
C SER A 128 -11.13 8.09 11.84
N PHE A 129 -10.93 8.45 13.10
CA PHE A 129 -9.73 8.13 13.88
C PHE A 129 -9.85 6.78 14.63
N ASP A 130 -11.08 6.25 14.75
CA ASP A 130 -11.40 5.00 15.45
C ASP A 130 -11.83 3.90 14.47
N TYR A 131 -11.34 3.96 13.23
CA TYR A 131 -11.64 2.96 12.21
C TYR A 131 -11.01 1.59 12.57
N ASP A 132 -11.66 0.51 12.17
CA ASP A 132 -11.13 -0.84 12.39
C ASP A 132 -10.05 -1.16 11.34
N HIS A 133 -8.78 -0.94 11.72
CA HIS A 133 -7.65 -1.21 10.85
C HIS A 133 -7.58 -2.68 10.40
N ALA A 134 -7.87 -3.63 11.30
CA ALA A 134 -7.81 -5.04 10.97
C ALA A 134 -8.90 -5.43 9.98
N ALA A 135 -10.10 -4.87 10.11
CA ALA A 135 -11.17 -5.08 9.14
C ALA A 135 -10.79 -4.53 7.76
N TRP A 136 -10.26 -3.30 7.68
CA TRP A 136 -9.91 -2.66 6.40
C TRP A 136 -8.74 -3.32 5.67
N PHE A 137 -7.68 -3.66 6.40
CA PHE A 137 -6.41 -4.10 5.79
C PHE A 137 -6.24 -5.62 5.80
N PHE A 138 -6.81 -6.34 6.76
CA PHE A 138 -6.66 -7.81 6.88
C PHE A 138 -7.96 -8.61 6.65
N GLY A 139 -9.12 -7.95 6.64
CA GLY A 139 -10.40 -8.60 6.36
C GLY A 139 -10.95 -9.43 7.52
N THR A 140 -10.77 -8.97 8.76
CA THR A 140 -11.24 -9.67 9.98
C THR A 140 -12.75 -9.55 10.25
N GLY A 141 -13.51 -8.92 9.35
CA GLY A 141 -14.96 -8.68 9.49
C GLY A 141 -15.69 -8.77 8.14
N ASP A 142 -16.72 -7.95 7.95
CA ASP A 142 -17.55 -7.96 6.73
C ASP A 142 -16.88 -7.30 5.51
N LEU A 143 -15.68 -6.74 5.70
CA LEU A 143 -14.90 -6.14 4.63
C LEU A 143 -14.10 -7.21 3.89
N PRO A 144 -14.06 -7.17 2.54
CA PRO A 144 -13.15 -8.02 1.78
C PRO A 144 -11.70 -7.85 2.24
N ARG A 145 -10.96 -8.96 2.32
CA ARG A 145 -9.53 -8.94 2.64
C ARG A 145 -8.79 -8.00 1.68
N TRP A 146 -7.94 -7.14 2.26
CA TRP A 146 -7.14 -6.14 1.55
C TRP A 146 -7.92 -4.99 0.89
N ALA A 147 -9.14 -4.69 1.33
CA ALA A 147 -9.90 -3.56 0.81
C ALA A 147 -9.13 -2.22 0.92
N GLY A 148 -8.50 -1.97 2.08
CA GLY A 148 -7.72 -0.76 2.33
C GLY A 148 -6.54 -0.62 1.37
N TYR A 149 -5.72 -1.67 1.23
CA TYR A 149 -4.60 -1.71 0.29
C TYR A 149 -5.06 -1.46 -1.17
N SER A 150 -6.15 -2.13 -1.59
CA SER A 150 -6.71 -1.96 -2.94
C SER A 150 -7.12 -0.52 -3.24
N ILE A 151 -7.84 0.12 -2.32
CA ILE A 151 -8.30 1.50 -2.47
C ILE A 151 -7.09 2.45 -2.49
N GLY A 152 -6.20 2.31 -1.52
CA GLY A 152 -5.00 3.12 -1.38
C GLY A 152 -4.15 3.14 -2.64
N TYR A 153 -3.82 1.95 -3.15
CA TYR A 153 -3.04 1.80 -4.38
C TYR A 153 -3.70 2.49 -5.57
N ARG A 154 -5.01 2.28 -5.79
CA ARG A 154 -5.75 2.89 -6.91
C ARG A 154 -5.79 4.41 -6.79
N LEU A 155 -6.01 4.94 -5.59
CA LEU A 155 -6.03 6.37 -5.34
C LEU A 155 -4.69 7.03 -5.65
N VAL A 156 -3.60 6.45 -5.14
CA VAL A 156 -2.25 6.98 -5.37
C VAL A 156 -1.83 6.81 -6.83
N ARG A 157 -2.11 5.65 -7.46
CA ARG A 157 -1.84 5.45 -8.89
C ARG A 157 -2.55 6.48 -9.75
N LEU A 158 -3.83 6.71 -9.51
CA LEU A 158 -4.60 7.74 -10.20
C LEU A 158 -3.92 9.11 -10.10
N PHE A 159 -3.54 9.50 -8.88
CA PHE A 159 -2.83 10.76 -8.65
C PHE A 159 -1.51 10.83 -9.44
N THR A 160 -0.67 9.79 -9.37
CA THR A 160 0.65 9.79 -10.02
C THR A 160 0.58 9.85 -11.55
N GLN A 161 -0.42 9.19 -12.14
CA GLN A 161 -0.64 9.22 -13.59
C GLN A 161 -1.04 10.61 -14.09
N GLU A 162 -1.77 11.36 -13.28
CA GLU A 162 -2.23 12.71 -13.61
C GLU A 162 -1.20 13.79 -13.33
N ASN A 163 -0.26 13.50 -12.43
CA ASN A 163 0.72 14.46 -11.93
C ASN A 163 2.14 13.88 -12.06
N PRO A 164 2.61 13.55 -13.28
CA PRO A 164 3.91 12.91 -13.48
C PRO A 164 5.08 13.79 -13.00
N ASP A 165 5.00 15.11 -13.21
CA ASP A 165 6.04 16.05 -12.80
C ASP A 165 6.17 16.15 -11.27
N ILE A 166 5.04 16.13 -10.55
CA ILE A 166 5.01 16.11 -9.09
C ILE A 166 5.58 14.77 -8.59
N SER A 167 5.14 13.67 -9.20
CA SER A 167 5.56 12.32 -8.81
C SER A 167 7.05 12.07 -9.02
N ALA A 168 7.65 12.68 -10.05
CA ALA A 168 9.08 12.57 -10.32
C ALA A 168 9.95 13.10 -9.16
N ASN A 169 9.46 14.13 -8.47
CA ASN A 169 10.14 14.74 -7.31
C ASN A 169 10.10 13.86 -6.05
N GLY A 170 9.25 12.82 -6.03
CA GLY A 170 9.03 11.96 -4.88
C GLY A 170 7.86 12.41 -4.02
N LEU A 171 7.21 11.45 -3.36
CA LEU A 171 5.93 11.64 -2.66
C LEU A 171 5.95 11.15 -1.21
N VAL A 172 7.14 10.84 -0.69
CA VAL A 172 7.34 10.24 0.64
C VAL A 172 6.69 11.08 1.75
N ASP A 173 6.86 12.40 1.69
CA ASP A 173 6.37 13.38 2.66
C ASP A 173 5.04 14.04 2.25
N ALA A 174 4.50 13.68 1.09
CA ALA A 174 3.28 14.29 0.57
C ALA A 174 2.10 14.04 1.54
N PRO A 175 1.34 15.10 1.90
CA PRO A 175 0.23 14.98 2.85
C PRO A 175 -0.91 14.18 2.24
N SER A 176 -1.61 13.38 3.05
CA SER A 176 -2.70 12.51 2.60
C SER A 176 -3.81 13.27 1.87
N ALA A 177 -4.09 14.50 2.31
CA ALA A 177 -5.07 15.41 1.70
C ALA A 177 -4.84 15.65 0.19
N LEU A 178 -3.59 15.60 -0.28
CA LEU A 178 -3.26 15.76 -1.70
C LEU A 178 -3.85 14.64 -2.55
N PHE A 179 -3.83 13.40 -2.04
CA PHE A 179 -4.34 12.22 -2.72
C PHE A 179 -5.85 12.08 -2.53
N LEU A 180 -6.36 12.38 -1.33
CA LEU A 180 -7.78 12.37 -1.03
C LEU A 180 -8.56 13.38 -1.90
N ALA A 181 -7.92 14.44 -2.40
CA ALA A 181 -8.55 15.32 -3.39
C ALA A 181 -8.96 14.61 -4.70
N ALA A 182 -8.37 13.46 -5.01
CA ALA A 182 -8.74 12.63 -6.17
C ALA A 182 -9.89 11.64 -5.87
N TRP A 183 -10.43 11.62 -4.65
CA TRP A 183 -11.43 10.63 -4.22
C TRP A 183 -12.68 10.60 -5.09
N THR A 184 -13.30 11.75 -5.34
CA THR A 184 -14.48 11.85 -6.22
C THR A 184 -14.18 11.33 -7.62
N LYS A 185 -12.96 11.54 -8.12
CA LYS A 185 -12.54 11.04 -9.43
C LYS A 185 -12.36 9.53 -9.42
N LEU A 186 -11.76 8.96 -8.38
CA LEU A 186 -11.65 7.51 -8.19
C LEU A 186 -13.03 6.85 -8.22
N LYS A 187 -14.01 7.39 -7.47
CA LYS A 187 -15.41 6.91 -7.52
C LYS A 187 -16.03 7.04 -8.93
N ASN A 188 -15.70 8.09 -9.66
CA ASN A 188 -16.27 8.38 -10.98
C ASN A 188 -15.60 7.64 -12.15
N GLN A 189 -14.35 7.14 -12.02
CA GLN A 189 -13.72 6.30 -13.05
C GLN A 189 -14.54 5.04 -13.37
N ARG A 190 -15.43 4.65 -12.45
CA ARG A 190 -16.53 3.68 -12.62
C ARG A 190 -17.45 3.96 -13.82
N THR A 191 -17.66 5.22 -14.20
CA THR A 191 -18.71 5.60 -15.17
C THR A 191 -18.27 5.55 -16.64
N ARG A 192 -17.01 5.18 -16.94
CA ARG A 192 -16.45 5.29 -18.30
C ARG A 192 -15.77 4.03 -18.87
N LEU A 193 -15.97 2.86 -18.29
CA LEU A 193 -15.60 1.62 -18.98
C LEU A 193 -16.82 1.11 -19.76
N PRO A 194 -16.74 0.99 -21.11
CA PRO A 194 -17.87 0.51 -21.89
C PRO A 194 -18.19 -0.94 -21.48
N ILE A 195 -19.48 -1.21 -21.29
CA ILE A 195 -20.02 -2.57 -21.23
C ILE A 195 -19.51 -3.29 -22.49
N GLN A 196 -18.62 -4.27 -22.32
CA GLN A 196 -18.33 -5.20 -23.39
C GLN A 196 -19.60 -6.03 -23.61
N THR A 197 -20.38 -5.63 -24.61
CA THR A 197 -21.44 -6.47 -25.16
C THR A 197 -20.78 -7.65 -25.84
N SER A 198 -21.14 -8.84 -25.36
CA SER A 198 -20.91 -10.17 -25.94
C SER A 198 -21.24 -10.26 -27.42
#